data_AF-A0A7C8YLY3-F1
#
_entry.id   AF-A0A7C8YLY3-F1
#
_cell.length_a   1.000
_cell.length_b   1.000
_cell.length_c   1.000
_cell.angle_alpha   90.00
_cell.angle_beta   90.00
_cell.angle_gamma   90.00
#
_symmetry.space_group_name_H-M   'P 1'
#
loop_
_entity.id
_entity.type
_entity.pdbx_description
1 polymer ?
#
loop_
_entity_poly.entity_id
_entity_poly.type
_entity_poly.pdbx_seq_one_letter_code
_entity_poly.pdbx_strand_id
1 'polypeptide(L)'
;IIAIEPSIPLPQIFWVSFCYPRGTQQDIFNAMGSMYAAVLFIGITNATAVQPVVSVERFVSYRERAAGMYSALPFAFAQVAIEFPYVFIQSLIYSGIFYFMASFEWNIWKFIWYLCFMYLTLLYFTFFGMMTIAVTPNHNAAAIIGAPFYMMWNLFSGFMIPRMRIPVWWRWYYWANPIAWSLYGLLTSQYGDVDEPVKLSDGVRSVPLRQLLKDQFGYKLEFLNIAAIVVAGFCVIFAVTFAFAIKSFNFQRR
;
A
#
# COMPACT_ATOMS: atom_id res chain seq x y z
N ILE A 1 -12.26 -6.00 -28.18
CA ILE A 1 -11.98 -7.20 -29.02
C ILE A 1 -11.29 -6.67 -30.26
N ILE A 2 -9.96 -6.56 -30.24
CA ILE A 2 -9.17 -6.12 -31.39
C ILE A 2 -8.60 -7.38 -32.04
N ALA A 3 -8.80 -7.51 -33.35
CA ALA A 3 -8.37 -8.65 -34.15
C ALA A 3 -6.86 -8.83 -34.07
N ILE A 4 -6.41 -10.02 -33.71
CA ILE A 4 -5.01 -10.40 -33.60
C ILE A 4 -4.57 -10.94 -34.96
N GLU A 5 -3.70 -10.20 -35.65
CA GLU A 5 -2.97 -10.72 -36.81
C GLU A 5 -1.92 -11.74 -36.32
N PRO A 6 -1.85 -12.94 -36.92
CA PRO A 6 -1.09 -14.08 -36.37
C PRO A 6 0.44 -14.04 -36.60
N SER A 7 1.02 -12.90 -37.00
CA SER A 7 2.44 -12.79 -37.40
C SER A 7 3.32 -11.97 -36.46
N ILE A 8 2.78 -11.39 -35.38
CA ILE A 8 3.55 -10.54 -34.47
C ILE A 8 4.22 -11.43 -33.40
N PRO A 9 5.56 -11.37 -33.23
CA PRO A 9 6.25 -12.15 -32.20
C PRO A 9 5.71 -11.79 -30.81
N LEU A 10 5.50 -12.79 -29.94
CA LEU A 10 4.91 -12.64 -28.60
C LEU A 10 5.43 -11.43 -27.80
N PRO A 11 6.74 -11.07 -27.80
CA PRO A 11 7.23 -9.88 -27.10
C PRO A 11 6.63 -8.57 -27.62
N GLN A 12 6.34 -8.46 -28.91
CA GLN A 12 5.69 -7.28 -29.50
C GLN A 12 4.19 -7.23 -29.22
N ILE A 13 3.53 -8.39 -29.08
CA ILE A 13 2.14 -8.45 -28.59
C ILE A 13 2.07 -8.02 -27.12
N PHE A 14 3.05 -8.42 -26.30
CA PHE A 14 3.23 -7.92 -24.93
C PHE A 14 3.48 -6.41 -24.94
N TRP A 15 4.38 -5.89 -25.77
CA TRP A 15 4.67 -4.45 -25.87
C TRP A 15 3.49 -3.61 -26.37
N VAL A 16 2.71 -4.08 -27.35
CA VAL A 16 1.56 -3.36 -27.91
C VAL A 16 0.31 -3.46 -27.02
N SER A 17 0.12 -4.57 -26.30
CA SER A 17 -1.02 -4.71 -25.38
C SER A 17 -0.82 -3.98 -24.04
N PHE A 18 0.44 -3.78 -23.61
CA PHE A 18 0.78 -3.06 -22.38
C PHE A 18 1.08 -1.57 -22.57
N CYS A 19 1.31 -1.12 -23.80
CA CYS A 19 1.36 0.31 -24.12
C CYS A 19 -0.08 0.84 -24.21
N TYR A 20 -0.73 1.04 -23.06
CA TYR A 20 -1.99 1.77 -23.02
C TYR A 20 -1.75 3.16 -23.64
N PRO A 21 -2.45 3.55 -24.71
CA PRO A 21 -2.35 4.92 -25.20
C PRO A 21 -2.81 5.84 -24.08
N ARG A 22 -1.90 6.66 -23.52
CA ARG A 22 -2.19 7.59 -22.41
C ARG A 22 -3.05 8.80 -22.83
N GLY A 23 -3.78 8.67 -23.93
CA GLY A 23 -4.50 9.78 -24.55
C GLY A 23 -5.86 10.07 -23.92
N THR A 24 -6.46 9.11 -23.20
CA THR A 24 -7.83 9.20 -22.69
C THR A 24 -7.88 9.21 -21.17
N GLN A 25 -8.80 9.99 -20.61
CA GLN A 25 -9.08 10.01 -19.17
C GLN A 25 -9.35 8.62 -18.58
N GLN A 26 -9.97 7.73 -19.35
CA GLN A 26 -10.26 6.36 -18.93
C GLN A 26 -8.99 5.53 -18.73
N ASP A 27 -7.98 5.71 -19.57
CA ASP A 27 -6.72 4.97 -19.49
C ASP A 27 -5.95 5.33 -18.21
N ILE A 28 -5.98 6.61 -17.83
CA ILE A 28 -5.43 7.07 -16.55
C ILE A 28 -6.21 6.51 -15.37
N PHE A 29 -7.55 6.55 -15.39
CA PHE A 29 -8.33 5.96 -14.30
C PHE A 29 -8.13 4.45 -14.18
N ASN A 30 -7.95 3.74 -15.28
CA ASN A 30 -7.61 2.32 -15.27
C ASN A 30 -6.23 2.09 -14.64
N ALA A 31 -5.23 2.90 -14.98
CA ALA A 31 -3.89 2.79 -14.38
C ALA A 31 -3.88 3.17 -12.88
N MET A 32 -4.61 4.21 -12.49
CA MET A 32 -4.81 4.57 -11.09
C MET A 32 -5.53 3.45 -10.32
N GLY A 33 -6.54 2.85 -10.94
CA GLY A 33 -7.30 1.72 -10.38
C GLY A 33 -6.46 0.46 -10.25
N SER A 34 -5.55 0.19 -11.20
CA SER A 34 -4.64 -0.95 -11.12
C SER A 34 -3.62 -0.77 -10.00
N MET A 35 -3.05 0.42 -9.81
CA MET A 35 -2.18 0.74 -8.67
C MET A 35 -2.92 0.60 -7.34
N TYR A 36 -4.17 1.08 -7.28
CA TYR A 36 -5.03 0.93 -6.10
C TYR A 36 -5.29 -0.53 -5.74
N ALA A 37 -5.72 -1.33 -6.72
CA ALA A 37 -6.00 -2.75 -6.54
C ALA A 37 -4.73 -3.51 -6.14
N ALA A 38 -3.60 -3.21 -6.80
CA ALA A 38 -2.29 -3.76 -6.50
C ALA A 38 -1.92 -3.57 -5.03
N VAL A 39 -1.91 -2.32 -4.55
CA VAL A 39 -1.55 -1.95 -3.18
C VAL A 39 -2.41 -2.66 -2.15
N LEU A 40 -3.74 -2.65 -2.33
CA LEU A 40 -4.66 -3.28 -1.39
C LEU A 40 -4.51 -4.79 -1.36
N PHE A 41 -4.45 -5.41 -2.54
CA PHE A 41 -4.39 -6.85 -2.65
C PHE A 41 -3.10 -7.38 -2.02
N ILE A 42 -1.94 -6.82 -2.40
CA ILE A 42 -0.66 -7.25 -1.85
C ILE A 42 -0.52 -6.90 -0.37
N GLY A 43 -1.00 -5.72 0.04
CA GLY A 43 -0.94 -5.24 1.42
C GLY A 43 -1.75 -6.11 2.37
N ILE A 44 -3.02 -6.37 2.05
CA ILE A 44 -3.90 -7.23 2.86
C ILE A 44 -3.34 -8.66 2.90
N THR A 45 -2.89 -9.19 1.76
CA THR A 45 -2.31 -10.53 1.70
C THR A 45 -1.08 -10.65 2.60
N ASN A 46 -0.16 -9.69 2.55
CA ASN A 46 1.02 -9.66 3.42
C ASN A 46 0.63 -9.61 4.91
N ALA A 47 -0.29 -8.71 5.27
CA ALA A 47 -0.75 -8.58 6.65
C ALA A 47 -1.40 -9.87 7.19
N THR A 48 -2.19 -10.58 6.36
CA THR A 48 -2.80 -11.87 6.74
C THR A 48 -1.80 -13.01 6.78
N ALA A 49 -0.77 -13.01 5.92
CA ALA A 49 0.26 -14.04 5.88
C ALA A 49 1.16 -14.01 7.12
N VAL A 50 1.39 -12.83 7.70
CA VAL A 50 2.22 -12.68 8.90
C VAL A 50 1.52 -13.18 10.17
N GLN A 51 0.20 -13.05 10.27
CA GLN A 51 -0.58 -13.43 11.47
C GLN A 51 -0.31 -14.85 11.99
N PRO A 52 -0.33 -15.93 11.17
CA PRO A 52 -0.04 -17.28 11.66
C PRO A 52 1.41 -17.45 12.10
N VAL A 53 2.38 -16.82 11.42
CA VAL A 53 3.81 -16.91 11.77
C VAL A 53 4.04 -16.34 13.16
N VAL A 54 3.58 -15.12 13.40
CA VAL A 54 3.70 -14.45 14.70
C VAL A 54 2.94 -15.19 15.81
N SER A 55 1.81 -15.81 15.48
CA SER A 55 1.04 -16.60 16.44
C SER A 55 1.85 -17.79 16.99
N VAL A 56 2.61 -18.46 16.12
CA VAL A 56 3.47 -19.60 16.51
C VAL A 56 4.67 -19.11 17.32
N GLU A 57 5.35 -18.07 16.86
CA GLU A 57 6.51 -17.49 17.55
C GLU A 57 6.17 -16.98 18.95
N ARG A 58 4.99 -16.37 19.12
CA ARG A 58 4.50 -15.92 20.42
C ARG A 58 4.37 -17.06 21.43
N PHE A 59 3.91 -18.24 21.00
CA PHE A 59 3.79 -19.40 21.89
C PHE A 59 5.16 -19.87 22.40
N VAL A 60 6.16 -19.90 21.51
CA VAL A 60 7.55 -20.18 21.87
C VAL A 60 8.08 -19.13 22.86
N SER A 61 7.81 -17.85 22.57
CA SER A 61 8.26 -16.75 23.43
C SER A 61 7.69 -16.82 24.84
N TYR A 62 6.42 -17.20 25.00
CA TYR A 62 5.84 -17.38 26.32
C TYR A 62 6.55 -18.46 27.14
N ARG A 63 6.94 -19.58 26.51
CA ARG A 63 7.69 -20.65 27.18
C ARG A 63 9.10 -20.21 27.59
N GLU A 64 9.80 -19.49 26.72
CA GLU A 64 11.17 -19.01 26.99
C GLU A 64 11.20 -17.89 28.03
N ARG A 65 10.16 -17.04 28.06
CA ARG A 65 9.95 -16.05 29.13
C ARG A 65 9.68 -16.71 30.48
N ALA A 66 8.88 -17.79 30.51
CA ALA A 66 8.65 -18.55 31.73
C ALA A 66 9.93 -19.23 32.26
N ALA A 67 10.87 -19.56 31.38
CA ALA A 67 12.20 -20.07 31.73
C ALA A 67 13.21 -18.95 32.08
N GLY A 68 12.82 -17.67 32.02
CA GLY A 68 13.67 -16.53 32.38
C GLY A 68 14.74 -16.18 31.33
N MET A 69 14.62 -16.64 30.08
CA MET A 69 15.67 -16.45 29.07
C MET A 69 15.75 -15.02 28.51
N TYR A 70 14.61 -14.35 28.31
CA TYR A 70 14.56 -12.95 27.85
C TYR A 70 13.20 -12.29 28.16
N SER A 71 13.10 -10.96 27.99
CA SER A 71 11.89 -10.16 28.27
C SER A 71 11.06 -9.84 27.02
N ALA A 72 9.86 -9.27 27.20
CA ALA A 72 8.91 -9.08 26.12
C ALA A 72 9.33 -8.09 25.02
N LEU A 73 10.07 -7.05 25.39
CA LEU A 73 10.44 -5.96 24.49
C LEU A 73 11.57 -6.35 23.52
N PRO A 74 12.68 -7.00 23.96
CA PRO A 74 13.69 -7.52 23.04
C PRO A 74 13.12 -8.44 21.96
N PHE A 75 12.14 -9.28 22.31
CA PHE A 75 11.42 -10.12 21.35
C PHE A 75 10.68 -9.29 20.30
N ALA A 76 9.88 -8.30 20.74
CA ALA A 76 9.13 -7.45 19.82
C ALA A 76 10.06 -6.65 18.88
N PHE A 77 11.17 -6.13 19.39
CA PHE A 77 12.14 -5.41 18.56
C PHE A 77 12.88 -6.32 17.58
N ALA A 78 13.27 -7.53 17.99
CA ALA A 78 13.89 -8.50 17.10
C ALA A 78 12.94 -8.90 15.96
N GLN A 79 11.66 -9.08 16.27
CA GLN A 79 10.64 -9.45 15.29
C GLN A 79 10.35 -8.30 14.31
N VAL A 80 10.29 -7.05 14.79
CA VAL A 80 10.17 -5.89 13.89
C VAL A 80 11.42 -5.72 13.02
N ALA A 81 12.62 -5.99 13.57
CA ALA A 81 13.89 -5.87 12.86
C ALA A 81 14.02 -6.84 11.68
N ILE A 82 13.56 -8.09 11.82
CA ILE A 82 13.65 -9.10 10.75
C ILE A 82 12.69 -8.83 9.59
N GLU A 83 11.59 -8.11 9.84
CA GLU A 83 10.62 -7.77 8.80
C GLU A 83 11.14 -6.70 7.83
N PHE A 84 12.00 -5.76 8.27
CA PHE A 84 12.55 -4.73 7.39
C PHE A 84 13.26 -5.29 6.13
N PRO A 85 14.23 -6.23 6.24
CA PRO A 85 14.88 -6.81 5.06
C PRO A 85 13.95 -7.73 4.26
N TYR A 86 13.06 -8.47 4.93
CA TYR A 86 12.12 -9.37 4.26
C TYR A 86 11.15 -8.60 3.36
N VAL A 87 10.51 -7.57 3.92
CA VAL A 87 9.59 -6.68 3.19
C VAL A 87 10.34 -5.90 2.11
N PHE A 88 11.61 -5.55 2.32
CA PHE A 88 12.40 -4.83 1.31
C PHE A 88 12.60 -5.68 0.06
N ILE A 89 13.04 -6.93 0.22
CA ILE A 89 13.22 -7.87 -0.90
C ILE A 89 11.88 -8.12 -1.60
N GLN A 90 10.80 -8.34 -0.84
CA GLN A 90 9.46 -8.52 -1.42
C GLN A 90 9.01 -7.29 -2.22
N SER A 91 9.20 -6.09 -1.67
CA SER A 91 8.85 -4.84 -2.34
C SER A 91 9.66 -4.60 -3.61
N LEU A 92 10.94 -5.01 -3.63
CA LEU A 92 11.83 -4.88 -4.78
C LEU A 92 11.38 -5.78 -5.92
N ILE A 93 11.10 -7.05 -5.62
CA ILE A 93 10.62 -8.03 -6.60
C ILE A 93 9.27 -7.58 -7.18
N TYR A 94 8.34 -7.22 -6.30
CA TYR A 94 7.00 -6.78 -6.71
C TYR A 94 7.05 -5.50 -7.54
N SER A 95 7.81 -4.51 -7.08
CA SER A 95 7.93 -3.23 -7.79
C SER A 95 8.60 -3.40 -9.13
N GLY A 96 9.64 -4.25 -9.23
CA GLY A 96 10.25 -4.61 -10.51
C GLY A 96 9.20 -5.13 -11.49
N ILE A 97 8.52 -6.23 -11.14
CA ILE A 97 7.52 -6.87 -12.02
C ILE A 97 6.40 -5.89 -12.40
N PHE A 98 5.83 -5.19 -11.43
CA PHE A 98 4.72 -4.27 -11.68
C PHE A 98 5.14 -3.10 -12.58
N TYR A 99 6.34 -2.57 -12.42
CA TYR A 99 6.84 -1.47 -13.26
C TYR A 99 7.02 -1.90 -14.71
N PHE A 100 7.52 -3.12 -14.95
CA PHE A 100 7.60 -3.71 -16.30
C PHE A 100 6.21 -3.90 -16.91
N MET A 101 5.23 -4.34 -16.12
CA MET A 101 3.85 -4.56 -16.59
C MET A 101 3.10 -3.25 -16.82
N ALA A 102 3.25 -2.25 -15.97
CA ALA A 102 2.46 -1.02 -16.04
C ALA A 102 2.91 -0.04 -17.14
N SER A 103 4.05 -0.30 -17.82
CA SER A 103 4.62 0.56 -18.85
C SER A 103 4.75 2.03 -18.39
N PHE A 104 5.23 2.20 -17.15
CA PHE A 104 5.54 3.52 -16.61
C PHE A 104 6.73 4.14 -17.34
N GLU A 105 6.90 5.45 -17.19
CA GLU A 105 8.05 6.14 -17.79
C GLU A 105 9.36 5.58 -17.24
N TRP A 106 10.30 5.29 -18.13
CA TRP A 106 11.61 4.77 -17.78
C TRP A 106 12.48 5.88 -17.18
N ASN A 107 12.24 6.20 -15.91
CA ASN A 107 13.05 7.13 -15.13
C ASN A 107 13.41 6.48 -13.78
N ILE A 108 14.71 6.40 -13.51
CA ILE A 108 15.25 5.81 -12.27
C ILE A 108 14.69 6.51 -11.03
N TRP A 109 14.51 7.84 -11.09
CA TRP A 109 13.98 8.61 -9.96
C TRP A 109 12.53 8.25 -9.66
N LYS A 110 11.69 8.09 -10.69
CA LYS A 110 10.29 7.66 -10.54
C LYS A 110 10.19 6.24 -9.99
N PHE A 111 11.08 5.35 -10.44
CA PHE A 111 11.17 3.99 -9.92
C PHE A 111 11.57 3.96 -8.44
N ILE A 112 12.55 4.75 -8.01
CA ILE A 112 12.97 4.83 -6.61
C ILE A 112 11.82 5.34 -5.72
N TRP A 113 11.10 6.37 -6.14
CA TRP A 113 9.92 6.86 -5.41
C TRP A 113 8.82 5.81 -5.32
N TYR A 114 8.54 5.12 -6.43
CA TYR A 114 7.59 4.02 -6.46
C TYR A 114 7.98 2.90 -5.49
N LEU A 115 9.25 2.45 -5.54
CA LEU A 115 9.79 1.45 -4.64
C LEU A 115 9.68 1.88 -3.18
N CYS A 116 10.01 3.14 -2.87
CA CYS A 116 9.91 3.69 -1.51
C CYS A 116 8.48 3.65 -0.97
N PHE A 117 7.50 4.13 -1.75
CA PHE A 117 6.11 4.09 -1.34
C PHE A 117 5.57 2.67 -1.24
N MET A 118 5.92 1.76 -2.15
CA MET A 118 5.52 0.36 -2.09
C MET A 118 6.13 -0.34 -0.87
N TYR A 119 7.41 -0.10 -0.60
CA TYR A 119 8.11 -0.64 0.56
C TYR A 119 7.47 -0.19 1.88
N LEU A 120 7.31 1.13 2.07
CA LEU A 120 6.66 1.67 3.27
C LEU A 120 5.22 1.17 3.40
N THR A 121 4.53 1.00 2.27
CA THR A 121 3.16 0.51 2.26
C THR A 121 3.06 -0.92 2.76
N LEU A 122 3.87 -1.82 2.19
CA LEU A 122 3.94 -3.20 2.65
C LEU A 122 4.35 -3.26 4.13
N LEU A 123 5.32 -2.44 4.54
CA LEU A 123 5.82 -2.42 5.91
C LEU A 123 4.74 -2.07 6.93
N TYR A 124 3.94 -1.02 6.71
CA TYR A 124 2.85 -0.71 7.64
C TYR A 124 1.76 -1.79 7.64
N PHE A 125 1.49 -2.43 6.50
CA PHE A 125 0.53 -3.54 6.43
C PHE A 125 1.02 -4.74 7.26
N THR A 126 2.30 -5.11 7.14
CA THR A 126 2.94 -6.13 7.96
C THR A 126 2.82 -5.78 9.44
N PHE A 127 3.17 -4.55 9.82
CA PHE A 127 3.11 -4.10 11.22
C PHE A 127 1.68 -4.04 11.75
N PHE A 128 0.70 -3.68 10.93
CA PHE A 128 -0.70 -3.77 11.29
C PHE A 128 -1.13 -5.22 11.51
N GLY A 129 -0.73 -6.15 10.63
CA GLY A 129 -0.94 -7.59 10.80
C GLY A 129 -0.37 -8.09 12.14
N MET A 130 0.89 -7.72 12.44
CA MET A 130 1.53 -8.03 13.72
C MET A 130 0.82 -7.42 14.92
N MET A 131 0.37 -6.18 14.83
CA MET A 131 -0.42 -5.52 15.88
C MET A 131 -1.72 -6.28 16.17
N THR A 132 -2.46 -6.69 15.12
CA THR A 132 -3.74 -7.38 15.29
C THR A 132 -3.60 -8.74 15.99
N ILE A 133 -2.54 -9.51 15.68
CA ILE A 133 -2.25 -10.77 16.39
C ILE A 133 -1.72 -10.53 17.81
N ALA A 134 -1.01 -9.42 18.08
CA ALA A 134 -0.55 -9.10 19.43
C ALA A 134 -1.70 -8.76 20.39
N VAL A 135 -2.81 -8.21 19.88
CA VAL A 135 -4.00 -7.85 20.67
C VAL A 135 -5.01 -9.01 20.77
N THR A 136 -4.84 -10.09 20.00
CA THR A 136 -5.83 -11.18 19.92
C THR A 136 -5.25 -12.53 20.32
N PRO A 137 -6.06 -13.46 20.86
CA PRO A 137 -5.58 -14.75 21.31
C PRO A 137 -5.28 -15.73 20.16
N ASN A 138 -5.92 -15.57 18.99
CA ASN A 138 -5.80 -16.50 17.85
C ASN A 138 -5.74 -15.73 16.52
N HIS A 139 -5.04 -16.27 15.52
CA HIS A 139 -4.95 -15.70 14.17
C HIS A 139 -6.33 -15.56 13.49
N ASN A 140 -7.26 -16.48 13.72
CA ASN A 140 -8.64 -16.34 13.23
C ASN A 140 -9.34 -15.10 13.80
N ALA A 141 -9.14 -14.81 15.10
CA ALA A 141 -9.69 -13.62 15.72
C ALA A 141 -8.99 -12.34 15.22
N ALA A 142 -7.67 -12.40 14.97
CA ALA A 142 -6.90 -11.31 14.38
C ALA A 142 -7.45 -10.91 13.00
N ALA A 143 -7.72 -11.91 12.15
CA ALA A 143 -8.29 -11.70 10.81
C ALA A 143 -9.69 -11.05 10.89
N ILE A 144 -10.57 -11.54 11.78
CA ILE A 144 -11.92 -11.00 11.97
C ILE A 144 -11.85 -9.54 12.47
N ILE A 145 -10.97 -9.23 13.42
CA ILE A 145 -10.81 -7.88 13.96
C ILE A 145 -10.18 -6.93 12.95
N GLY A 146 -9.27 -7.42 12.10
CA GLY A 146 -8.64 -6.62 11.05
C GLY A 146 -9.57 -6.29 9.87
N ALA A 147 -10.54 -7.15 9.54
CA ALA A 147 -11.39 -7.01 8.37
C ALA A 147 -12.18 -5.68 8.29
N PRO A 148 -12.83 -5.17 9.37
CA PRO A 148 -13.48 -3.87 9.36
C PRO A 148 -12.52 -2.71 9.07
N PHE A 149 -11.28 -2.77 9.56
CA PHE A 149 -10.28 -1.73 9.30
C PHE A 149 -9.85 -1.73 7.83
N TYR A 150 -9.61 -2.89 7.24
CA TYR A 150 -9.30 -2.99 5.80
C TYR A 150 -10.44 -2.46 4.95
N MET A 151 -11.69 -2.77 5.30
CA MET A 151 -12.87 -2.27 4.60
C MET A 151 -13.01 -0.75 4.73
N MET A 152 -12.75 -0.20 5.92
CA MET A 152 -12.79 1.24 6.14
C MET A 152 -11.67 1.97 5.38
N TRP A 153 -10.46 1.42 5.37
CA TRP A 153 -9.34 1.98 4.61
C TRP A 153 -9.58 1.92 3.09
N ASN A 154 -10.20 0.84 2.60
CA ASN A 154 -10.60 0.68 1.21
C ASN A 154 -11.59 1.77 0.80
N LEU A 155 -12.66 1.98 1.58
CA LEU A 155 -13.74 2.92 1.27
C LEU A 155 -13.26 4.38 1.21
N PHE A 156 -12.43 4.79 2.17
CA PHE A 156 -11.95 6.16 2.31
C PHE A 156 -10.51 6.37 1.81
N SER A 157 -10.04 5.51 0.90
CA SER A 157 -8.72 5.60 0.28
C SER A 157 -8.55 6.79 -0.67
N GLY A 158 -9.63 7.47 -1.05
CA GLY A 158 -9.63 8.59 -2.00
C GLY A 158 -9.80 8.21 -3.46
N PHE A 159 -9.61 6.93 -3.80
CA PHE A 159 -9.88 6.42 -5.15
C PHE A 159 -11.36 6.08 -5.34
N MET A 160 -11.94 5.30 -4.41
CA MET A 160 -13.34 4.86 -4.49
C MET A 160 -14.33 6.00 -4.24
N ILE A 161 -14.03 6.85 -3.26
CA ILE A 161 -14.73 8.11 -3.00
C ILE A 161 -13.70 9.25 -3.05
N PRO A 162 -13.77 10.14 -4.05
CA PRO A 162 -12.88 11.29 -4.13
C PRO A 162 -13.00 12.16 -2.88
N ARG A 163 -11.86 12.66 -2.38
CA ARG A 163 -11.78 13.47 -1.15
C ARG A 163 -12.81 14.62 -1.10
N MET A 164 -13.07 15.27 -2.23
CA MET A 164 -13.99 16.41 -2.32
C MET A 164 -15.46 16.02 -2.12
N ARG A 165 -15.83 14.77 -2.43
CA ARG A 165 -17.19 14.24 -2.26
C ARG A 165 -17.44 13.68 -0.86
N ILE A 166 -16.41 13.55 -0.03
CA ILE A 166 -16.56 13.10 1.36
C ILE A 166 -17.21 14.22 2.18
N PRO A 167 -18.29 13.92 2.94
CA PRO A 167 -18.91 14.88 3.85
C PRO A 167 -17.89 15.49 4.81
N VAL A 168 -18.05 16.79 5.13
CA VAL A 168 -17.04 17.55 5.90
C VAL A 168 -16.74 16.88 7.24
N TRP A 169 -17.75 16.30 7.90
CA TRP A 169 -17.60 15.60 9.18
C TRP A 169 -16.85 14.26 9.11
N TRP A 170 -16.74 13.61 7.94
CA TRP A 170 -15.93 12.38 7.75
C TRP A 170 -14.55 12.66 7.13
N ARG A 171 -14.28 13.90 6.71
CA ARG A 171 -13.05 14.24 5.99
C ARG A 171 -11.78 14.04 6.81
N TRP A 172 -11.85 14.07 8.14
CA TRP A 172 -10.71 13.79 9.00
C TRP A 172 -10.20 12.35 8.83
N TYR A 173 -11.10 11.40 8.56
CA TYR A 173 -10.72 10.00 8.43
C TYR A 173 -9.85 9.76 7.19
N TYR A 174 -10.10 10.50 6.10
CA TYR A 174 -9.22 10.47 4.92
C TYR A 174 -7.77 10.79 5.28
N TRP A 175 -7.54 11.76 6.16
CA TRP A 175 -6.20 12.14 6.62
C TRP A 175 -5.60 11.15 7.63
N ALA A 176 -6.43 10.40 8.35
CA ALA A 176 -6.01 9.34 9.26
C ALA A 176 -5.78 7.99 8.55
N ASN A 177 -6.18 7.85 7.28
CA ASN A 177 -6.10 6.61 6.53
C ASN A 177 -4.70 6.45 5.88
N PRO A 178 -3.91 5.43 6.25
CA PRO A 178 -2.59 5.22 5.67
C PRO A 178 -2.65 4.93 4.16
N ILE A 179 -3.70 4.25 3.69
CA ILE A 179 -3.87 3.90 2.27
C ILE A 179 -4.06 5.17 1.42
N ALA A 180 -4.77 6.16 1.94
CA ALA A 180 -4.98 7.42 1.23
C ALA A 180 -3.65 8.12 0.95
N TRP A 181 -2.72 8.10 1.90
CA TRP A 181 -1.38 8.68 1.74
C TRP A 181 -0.47 7.85 0.83
N SER A 182 -0.55 6.51 0.89
CA SER A 182 0.16 5.64 -0.04
C SER A 182 -0.25 5.90 -1.49
N LEU A 183 -1.56 5.95 -1.75
CA LEU A 183 -2.07 6.22 -3.10
C LEU A 183 -1.74 7.63 -3.55
N TYR A 184 -1.90 8.62 -2.66
CA TYR A 184 -1.47 9.99 -2.93
C TYR A 184 -0.01 10.01 -3.39
N GLY A 185 0.89 9.36 -2.65
CA GLY A 185 2.32 9.31 -2.96
C GLY A 185 2.63 8.59 -4.27
N LEU A 186 2.08 7.40 -4.46
CA LEU A 186 2.26 6.59 -5.67
C LEU A 186 1.79 7.34 -6.91
N LEU A 187 0.57 7.89 -6.88
CA LEU A 187 -0.03 8.59 -8.00
C LEU A 187 0.72 9.88 -8.33
N THR A 188 1.07 10.65 -7.30
CA THR A 188 1.81 11.89 -7.47
C THR A 188 3.22 11.63 -8.00
N SER A 189 3.88 10.53 -7.59
CA SER A 189 5.22 10.17 -8.07
C SER A 189 5.27 9.79 -9.55
N GLN A 190 4.21 9.17 -10.08
CA GLN A 190 4.18 8.69 -11.47
C GLN A 190 3.62 9.71 -12.45
N TYR A 191 2.57 10.44 -12.02
CA TYR A 191 1.77 11.29 -12.90
C TYR A 191 1.79 12.77 -12.53
N GLY A 192 2.40 13.15 -11.41
CA GLY A 192 2.33 14.52 -10.93
C GLY A 192 3.19 15.51 -11.72
N ASP A 193 4.19 15.03 -12.45
CA ASP A 193 5.11 15.78 -13.30
C ASP A 193 4.79 15.67 -14.80
N VAL A 194 3.78 14.86 -15.15
CA VAL A 194 3.36 14.64 -16.54
C VAL A 194 2.34 15.72 -16.92
N ASP A 195 2.76 16.62 -17.81
CA ASP A 195 1.91 17.70 -18.37
C ASP A 195 1.25 17.30 -19.70
N GLU A 196 1.23 16.01 -20.03
CA GLU A 196 0.61 15.50 -21.25
C GLU A 196 -0.90 15.84 -21.29
N PRO A 197 -1.40 16.35 -22.43
CA PRO A 197 -2.81 16.70 -22.58
C PRO A 197 -3.66 15.43 -22.68
N VAL A 198 -4.54 15.25 -21.70
CA VAL A 198 -5.45 14.10 -21.63
C VAL A 198 -6.82 14.52 -22.14
N LYS A 199 -7.39 13.75 -23.08
CA LYS A 199 -8.76 13.97 -23.53
C LYS A 199 -9.73 13.56 -22.41
N LEU A 200 -10.58 14.50 -21.98
CA LEU A 200 -11.70 14.22 -21.07
C LEU A 200 -12.69 13.24 -21.72
N SER A 201 -13.55 12.62 -20.91
CA SER A 201 -14.66 11.75 -21.34
C SER A 201 -15.57 12.37 -22.41
N ASP A 202 -15.59 13.70 -22.50
CA ASP A 202 -16.36 14.46 -23.51
C ASP A 202 -15.69 14.50 -24.89
N GLY A 203 -14.44 14.01 -25.03
CA GLY A 203 -13.70 13.94 -26.31
C GLY A 203 -13.24 15.27 -26.92
N VAL A 204 -13.74 16.41 -26.41
CA VAL A 204 -13.52 17.76 -26.97
C VAL A 204 -12.51 18.59 -26.17
N ARG A 205 -12.41 18.38 -24.84
CA ARG A 205 -11.51 19.15 -23.96
C ARG A 205 -10.30 18.32 -23.56
N SER A 206 -9.11 18.87 -23.80
CA SER A 206 -7.86 18.32 -23.30
C SER A 206 -7.40 19.14 -22.10
N VAL A 207 -7.17 18.49 -20.97
CA VAL A 207 -6.57 19.14 -19.78
C VAL A 207 -5.24 18.45 -19.46
N PRO A 208 -4.24 19.19 -18.94
CA PRO A 208 -3.01 18.56 -18.50
C PRO A 208 -3.32 17.61 -17.33
N LEU A 209 -2.68 16.42 -17.33
CA LEU A 209 -2.91 15.38 -16.33
C LEU A 209 -2.74 15.89 -14.89
N ARG A 210 -1.74 16.75 -14.66
CA ARG A 210 -1.53 17.44 -13.39
C ARG A 210 -2.75 18.22 -12.90
N GLN A 211 -3.45 18.91 -13.81
CA GLN A 211 -4.64 19.70 -13.47
C GLN A 211 -5.87 18.80 -13.24
N LEU A 212 -5.99 17.71 -14.00
CA LEU A 212 -7.00 16.67 -13.73
C LEU A 212 -6.84 16.06 -12.34
N LEU A 213 -5.62 15.71 -11.94
CA LEU A 213 -5.32 15.14 -10.62
C LEU A 213 -5.58 16.14 -9.49
N LYS A 214 -5.27 17.43 -9.73
CA LYS A 214 -5.53 18.51 -8.77
C LYS A 214 -7.03 18.78 -8.61
N ASP A 215 -7.78 18.81 -9.69
CA ASP A 215 -9.21 19.18 -9.67
C ASP A 215 -10.10 18.02 -9.21
N GLN A 216 -9.77 16.77 -9.59
CA GLN A 216 -10.56 15.58 -9.21
C GLN A 216 -10.17 15.02 -7.84
N PHE A 217 -8.87 14.94 -7.55
CA PHE A 217 -8.36 14.27 -6.34
C PHE A 217 -7.68 15.22 -5.34
N GLY A 218 -7.32 16.44 -5.75
CA GLY A 218 -6.62 17.39 -4.89
C GLY A 218 -5.12 17.12 -4.74
N TYR A 219 -4.54 16.29 -5.61
CA TYR A 219 -3.13 15.91 -5.52
C TYR A 219 -2.20 17.04 -5.97
N LYS A 220 -1.17 17.29 -5.16
CA LYS A 220 -0.14 18.31 -5.31
C LYS A 220 1.23 17.68 -5.16
N LEU A 221 2.12 17.93 -6.12
CA LEU A 221 3.49 17.39 -6.15
C LEU A 221 4.32 17.79 -4.92
N GLU A 222 4.14 19.01 -4.43
CA GLU A 222 4.86 19.56 -3.27
C GLU A 222 4.62 18.76 -1.97
N PHE A 223 3.52 18.01 -1.90
CA PHE A 223 3.18 17.18 -0.74
C PHE A 223 3.74 15.76 -0.82
N LEU A 224 4.50 15.41 -1.87
CA LEU A 224 5.07 14.07 -2.02
C LEU A 224 5.96 13.68 -0.82
N ASN A 225 6.85 14.59 -0.41
CA ASN A 225 7.73 14.36 0.73
C ASN A 225 6.93 14.24 2.04
N ILE A 226 5.87 15.02 2.19
CA ILE A 226 4.98 14.97 3.36
C ILE A 226 4.26 13.62 3.40
N ALA A 227 3.76 13.14 2.25
CA ALA A 227 3.13 11.83 2.16
C ALA A 227 4.10 10.71 2.58
N ALA A 228 5.36 10.75 2.14
CA ALA A 228 6.37 9.78 2.54
C ALA A 228 6.63 9.79 4.05
N ILE A 229 6.75 10.97 4.66
CA ILE A 229 6.93 11.12 6.12
C ILE A 229 5.71 10.58 6.88
N VAL A 230 4.50 10.87 6.40
CA VAL A 230 3.27 10.40 7.05
C VAL A 230 3.14 8.88 6.97
N VAL A 231 3.42 8.27 5.82
CA VAL A 231 3.38 6.81 5.68
C VAL A 231 4.45 6.15 6.56
N ALA A 232 5.67 6.70 6.61
CA ALA A 232 6.70 6.22 7.52
C ALA A 232 6.29 6.37 9.00
N GLY A 233 5.59 7.46 9.34
CA GLY A 233 5.01 7.68 10.66
C GLY A 233 4.00 6.58 11.05
N PHE A 234 3.14 6.16 10.12
CA PHE A 234 2.23 5.02 10.35
C PHE A 234 2.97 3.71 10.61
N CYS A 235 4.07 3.44 9.90
CA CYS A 235 4.93 2.28 10.20
C CYS A 235 5.41 2.31 11.66
N VAL A 236 5.95 3.44 12.10
CA VAL A 236 6.44 3.59 13.49
C VAL A 236 5.31 3.42 14.49
N ILE A 237 4.14 4.03 14.25
CA ILE A 237 2.97 3.91 15.14
C ILE A 237 2.54 2.46 15.31
N PHE A 238 2.42 1.69 14.20
CA PHE A 238 2.02 0.29 14.28
C PHE A 238 3.10 -0.57 14.94
N ALA A 239 4.39 -0.34 14.66
CA ALA A 239 5.48 -1.06 15.31
C ALA A 239 5.54 -0.83 16.83
N VAL A 240 5.37 0.42 17.28
CA VAL A 240 5.33 0.77 18.71
C VAL A 240 4.10 0.18 19.38
N THR A 241 2.94 0.24 18.72
CA THR A 241 1.70 -0.34 19.24
C THR A 241 1.81 -1.86 19.37
N PHE A 242 2.44 -2.52 18.40
CA PHE A 242 2.76 -3.94 18.47
C PHE A 242 3.66 -4.28 19.67
N ALA A 243 4.76 -3.55 19.86
CA ALA A 243 5.67 -3.77 20.99
C ALA A 243 4.98 -3.56 22.35
N PHE A 244 4.12 -2.55 22.46
CA PHE A 244 3.32 -2.30 23.65
C PHE A 244 2.26 -3.39 23.89
N ALA A 245 1.61 -3.86 22.84
CA ALA A 245 0.61 -4.93 22.92
C ALA A 245 1.22 -6.25 23.40
N ILE A 246 2.39 -6.66 22.88
CA ILE A 246 3.10 -7.87 23.33
C ILE A 246 3.53 -7.79 24.79
N LYS A 247 3.84 -6.58 25.29
CA LYS A 247 4.17 -6.38 26.70
C LYS A 247 2.94 -6.44 27.61
N SER A 248 1.83 -5.86 27.17
CA SER A 248 0.64 -5.64 28.00
C SER A 248 -0.29 -6.84 28.04
N PHE A 249 -0.44 -7.56 26.92
CA PHE A 249 -1.34 -8.71 26.82
C PHE A 249 -0.58 -10.02 27.02
N ASN A 250 -1.03 -10.80 28.01
CA ASN A 250 -0.57 -12.17 28.23
C ASN A 250 -1.75 -13.14 28.13
N PHE A 251 -1.80 -13.89 27.03
CA PHE A 251 -2.88 -14.83 26.73
C PHE A 251 -2.64 -16.25 27.27
N GLN A 252 -1.60 -16.47 28.10
CA GLN A 252 -1.37 -17.76 28.76
C GLN A 252 -2.21 -17.98 30.01
N ARG A 253 -2.74 -16.93 30.65
CA ARG A 253 -3.66 -17.10 31.79
C ARG A 253 -5.05 -17.46 31.28
N ARG A 254 -5.37 -18.76 31.34
CA ARG A 254 -6.75 -19.20 31.60
C ARG A 254 -7.09 -18.88 33.05
#